data_AF-A0A166S2I0-F1
#
_entry.id   AF-A0A166S2I0-F1
#
_cell.length_a   1.000
_cell.length_b   1.000
_cell.length_c   1.000
_cell.angle_alpha   90.00
_cell.angle_beta   90.00
_cell.angle_gamma   90.00
#
_symmetry.space_group_name_H-M   'P 1'
#
loop_
_entity.id
_entity.type
_entity.pdbx_description
1 polymer ?
#
loop_
_entity_poly.entity_id
_entity_poly.type
_entity_poly.pdbx_seq_one_letter_code
_entity_poly.pdbx_strand_id
1 'polypeptide(L)'
;MLREKIEGNQKEFFTHILRYCYEYDEEDLEDAEKQFDIARGEAMAVSGTFSEIKEHIQWELKTKGRKFVLTAILGQMYHLIGYENRHKVLTMVEISEVEEHTDNRRPLEAIIRFCSYLDNLLKEENNESDSKLYYRIQTASDEELFTEEQEKLAQFIRDVRNDASHNFWIETEMSYAIHDFAAISSITFLEKLLHQIGVTKWHVESRISIENALRVIEEEFEFDWDPDEREWCNGPREKYVHIVEWEDPE
;
A
#
# COMPACT_ATOMS: atom_id res chain seq x y z
N MET A 1 23.94 -3.14 19.33
CA MET A 1 23.26 -4.12 20.22
C MET A 1 22.09 -3.56 21.04
N LEU A 2 22.26 -2.57 21.94
CA LEU A 2 21.12 -2.06 22.75
C LEU A 2 20.21 -1.12 21.94
N ARG A 3 20.80 -0.23 21.15
CA ARG A 3 20.11 0.74 20.29
C ARG A 3 19.30 0.05 19.18
N GLU A 4 19.91 -0.93 18.51
CA GLU A 4 19.24 -1.78 17.51
C GLU A 4 18.09 -2.62 18.11
N LYS A 5 18.21 -3.07 19.36
CA LYS A 5 17.10 -3.75 20.06
C LYS A 5 15.95 -2.80 20.39
N ILE A 6 16.26 -1.58 20.80
CA ILE A 6 15.25 -0.54 21.09
C ILE A 6 14.56 -0.11 19.79
N GLU A 7 15.32 0.14 18.73
CA GLU A 7 14.80 0.48 17.39
C GLU A 7 13.98 -0.67 16.80
N GLY A 8 14.43 -1.93 16.96
CA GLY A 8 13.67 -3.11 16.52
C GLY A 8 12.33 -3.26 17.23
N ASN A 9 12.31 -3.10 18.56
CA ASN A 9 11.08 -3.15 19.35
C ASN A 9 10.12 -1.99 19.03
N GLN A 10 10.65 -0.80 18.73
CA GLN A 10 9.85 0.37 18.35
C GLN A 10 9.24 0.23 16.95
N LYS A 11 9.98 -0.35 16.00
CA LYS A 11 9.45 -0.67 14.66
C LYS A 11 8.30 -1.67 14.78
N GLU A 12 8.52 -2.82 15.43
CA GLU A 12 7.48 -3.84 15.66
C GLU A 12 6.26 -3.24 16.38
N PHE A 13 6.46 -2.31 17.31
CA PHE A 13 5.39 -1.60 17.99
C PHE A 13 4.54 -0.72 17.04
N PHE A 14 5.16 0.12 16.22
CA PHE A 14 4.42 0.97 15.28
C PHE A 14 3.72 0.18 14.19
N THR A 15 4.36 -0.89 13.73
CA THR A 15 3.79 -1.87 12.82
C THR A 15 2.47 -2.44 13.35
N HIS A 16 2.45 -2.92 14.59
CA HIS A 16 1.22 -3.46 15.20
C HIS A 16 0.14 -2.41 15.42
N ILE A 17 0.52 -1.16 15.72
CA ILE A 17 -0.44 -0.08 15.97
C ILE A 17 -1.07 0.45 14.70
N LEU A 18 -0.28 0.62 13.63
CA LEU A 18 -0.82 1.00 12.32
C LEU A 18 -1.85 -0.04 11.86
N ARG A 19 -1.47 -1.33 11.87
CA ARG A 19 -2.37 -2.44 11.60
C ARG A 19 -3.66 -2.36 12.42
N TYR A 20 -3.52 -2.21 13.73
CA TYR A 20 -4.67 -2.12 14.63
C TYR A 20 -5.62 -0.97 14.27
N CYS A 21 -5.10 0.19 13.84
CA CYS A 21 -5.93 1.33 13.44
C CYS A 21 -6.68 1.10 12.13
N TYR A 22 -6.12 0.29 11.22
CA TYR A 22 -6.73 -0.05 9.94
C TYR A 22 -7.70 -1.25 10.04
N GLU A 23 -7.44 -2.20 10.95
CA GLU A 23 -8.36 -3.32 11.24
C GLU A 23 -9.58 -2.91 12.08
N TYR A 24 -9.54 -1.75 12.74
CA TYR A 24 -10.65 -1.28 13.58
C TYR A 24 -11.83 -0.83 12.73
N ASP A 25 -13.00 -1.45 12.91
CA ASP A 25 -14.20 -1.24 12.09
C ASP A 25 -14.67 0.23 12.09
N GLU A 26 -15.10 0.74 10.94
CA GLU A 26 -15.66 2.09 10.82
C GLU A 26 -17.02 2.20 11.50
N GLU A 27 -17.80 1.12 11.57
CA GLU A 27 -19.08 1.09 12.28
C GLU A 27 -18.87 1.31 13.81
N ASP A 28 -17.71 0.92 14.34
CA ASP A 28 -17.33 1.17 15.74
C ASP A 28 -16.85 2.62 15.99
N LEU A 29 -16.74 3.44 14.94
CA LEU A 29 -16.28 4.84 14.99
C LEU A 29 -17.42 5.86 14.84
N GLU A 30 -18.67 5.43 14.61
CA GLU A 30 -19.81 6.33 14.33
C GLU A 30 -20.10 7.35 15.45
N ASP A 31 -19.68 7.08 16.69
CA ASP A 31 -19.83 7.99 17.83
C ASP A 31 -18.79 9.13 17.88
N ALA A 32 -17.73 9.10 17.06
CA ALA A 32 -16.62 10.06 17.10
C ALA A 32 -16.90 11.38 16.35
N GLU A 33 -17.99 11.46 15.57
CA GLU A 33 -18.35 12.69 14.86
C GLU A 33 -19.03 13.71 15.80
N LYS A 34 -18.24 14.66 16.31
CA LYS A 34 -18.56 16.10 16.53
C LYS A 34 -17.62 16.70 17.55
N GLN A 35 -16.39 16.96 17.16
CA GLN A 35 -15.43 17.91 17.73
C GLN A 35 -14.08 17.44 17.13
N PHE A 36 -13.37 18.19 16.30
CA PHE A 36 -12.64 19.37 16.70
C PHE A 36 -11.92 20.04 15.51
N ASP A 37 -11.62 21.32 15.74
CA ASP A 37 -10.52 22.10 15.15
C ASP A 37 -9.29 21.94 16.09
N ILE A 38 -8.22 21.21 15.72
CA ILE A 38 -6.99 21.12 16.57
C ILE A 38 -5.70 21.19 15.73
N ALA A 39 -4.72 21.89 16.30
CA ALA A 39 -3.37 22.11 15.78
C ALA A 39 -2.55 20.82 15.64
N ARG A 40 -1.79 20.72 14.53
CA ARG A 40 -0.77 19.69 14.29
C ARG A 40 0.21 19.60 15.47
N GLY A 41 0.34 18.44 16.10
CA GLY A 41 1.50 18.13 16.96
C GLY A 41 1.23 17.71 18.41
N GLU A 42 0.00 17.39 18.82
CA GLU A 42 -0.19 16.71 20.11
C GLU A 42 0.37 15.29 20.03
N ALA A 43 1.54 15.11 20.64
CA ALA A 43 2.23 13.85 20.79
C ALA A 43 1.43 12.88 21.67
N MET A 44 1.01 11.73 21.14
CA MET A 44 0.64 10.58 21.98
C MET A 44 1.84 10.27 22.89
N ALA A 45 1.73 10.45 24.20
CA ALA A 45 2.80 10.08 25.13
C ALA A 45 2.87 8.56 25.20
N VAL A 46 3.67 7.95 24.31
CA VAL A 46 3.84 6.50 24.25
C VAL A 46 4.80 6.06 25.36
N SER A 47 4.28 5.90 26.58
CA SER A 47 5.01 5.27 27.68
C SER A 47 4.11 4.23 28.36
N GLY A 48 4.50 2.96 28.26
CA GLY A 48 3.74 1.84 28.83
C GLY A 48 4.07 0.53 28.12
N THR A 49 3.46 -0.56 28.59
CA THR A 49 3.42 -1.84 27.89
C THR A 49 2.54 -1.75 26.64
N PHE A 50 2.73 -2.64 25.66
CA PHE A 50 1.89 -2.67 24.45
C PHE A 50 0.39 -2.76 24.78
N SER A 51 0.02 -3.47 25.85
CA SER A 51 -1.38 -3.60 26.31
C SER A 51 -1.96 -2.25 26.74
N GLU A 52 -1.24 -1.49 27.57
CA GLU A 52 -1.69 -0.17 28.04
C GLU A 52 -1.82 0.83 26.88
N ILE A 53 -0.91 0.76 25.92
CA ILE A 53 -0.94 1.63 24.75
C ILE A 53 -2.06 1.20 23.79
N LYS A 54 -2.31 -0.09 23.63
CA LYS A 54 -3.44 -0.61 22.86
C LYS A 54 -4.77 -0.14 23.43
N GLU A 55 -4.96 -0.23 24.75
CA GLU A 55 -6.16 0.29 25.44
C GLU A 55 -6.33 1.80 25.25
N HIS A 56 -5.23 2.55 25.27
CA HIS A 56 -5.26 3.98 25.01
C HIS A 56 -5.65 4.29 23.56
N ILE A 57 -5.06 3.60 22.58
CA ILE A 57 -5.38 3.76 21.16
C ILE A 57 -6.82 3.34 20.87
N GLN A 58 -7.32 2.29 21.50
CA GLN A 58 -8.74 1.90 21.47
C GLN A 58 -9.65 3.05 21.91
N TRP A 59 -9.32 3.66 23.05
CA TRP A 59 -10.08 4.80 23.55
C TRP A 59 -10.00 6.00 22.61
N GLU A 60 -8.82 6.32 22.07
CA GLU A 60 -8.66 7.44 21.13
C GLU A 60 -9.34 7.19 19.79
N LEU A 61 -9.33 5.96 19.26
CA LEU A 61 -10.06 5.61 18.05
C LEU A 61 -11.56 5.85 18.26
N LYS A 62 -12.12 5.33 19.35
CA LYS A 62 -13.54 5.49 19.68
C LYS A 62 -13.95 6.95 19.93
N THR A 63 -13.07 7.76 20.52
CA THR A 63 -13.43 9.12 20.97
C THR A 63 -13.00 10.24 20.03
N LYS A 64 -11.95 10.02 19.22
CA LYS A 64 -11.34 11.03 18.35
C LYS A 64 -11.29 10.61 16.88
N GLY A 65 -11.59 9.35 16.57
CA GLY A 65 -11.63 8.81 15.22
C GLY A 65 -10.26 8.44 14.64
N ARG A 66 -10.29 7.59 13.59
CA ARG A 66 -9.09 7.04 12.93
C ARG A 66 -8.10 8.11 12.47
N LYS A 67 -8.59 9.20 11.86
CA LYS A 67 -7.73 10.27 11.31
C LYS A 67 -6.89 10.97 12.37
N PHE A 68 -7.45 11.21 13.57
CA PHE A 68 -6.70 11.80 14.67
C PHE A 68 -5.57 10.88 15.11
N VAL A 69 -5.92 9.61 15.37
CA VAL A 69 -5.00 8.60 15.89
C VAL A 69 -3.85 8.35 14.92
N LEU A 70 -4.15 8.19 13.62
CA LEU A 70 -3.12 8.06 12.58
C LEU A 70 -2.19 9.28 12.53
N THR A 71 -2.73 10.50 12.64
CA THR A 71 -1.90 11.72 12.67
C THR A 71 -0.96 11.74 13.87
N ALA A 72 -1.44 11.32 15.05
CA ALA A 72 -0.64 11.24 16.26
C ALA A 72 0.45 10.15 16.16
N ILE A 73 0.12 8.97 15.62
CA ILE A 73 1.07 7.88 15.37
C ILE A 73 2.15 8.32 14.38
N LEU A 74 1.76 8.93 13.25
CA LEU A 74 2.69 9.48 12.26
C LEU A 74 3.65 10.48 12.89
N GLY A 75 3.13 11.42 13.70
CA GLY A 75 3.96 12.38 14.43
C GLY A 75 5.00 11.71 15.32
N GLN A 76 4.62 10.62 16.00
CA GLN A 76 5.55 9.83 16.83
C GLN A 76 6.57 9.04 16.03
N MET A 77 6.14 8.45 14.91
CA MET A 77 7.06 7.77 13.99
C MET A 77 8.12 8.74 13.47
N TYR A 78 7.73 9.95 13.04
CA TYR A 78 8.67 10.99 12.63
C TYR A 78 9.58 11.46 13.76
N HIS A 79 9.07 11.56 14.98
CA HIS A 79 9.89 11.93 16.14
C HIS A 79 10.97 10.89 16.46
N LEU A 80 10.65 9.60 16.33
CA LEU A 80 11.55 8.51 16.68
C LEU A 80 12.48 8.08 15.53
N ILE A 81 11.96 8.00 14.31
CA ILE A 81 12.70 7.55 13.12
C ILE A 81 13.46 8.73 12.48
N GLY A 82 13.03 9.97 12.75
CA GLY A 82 13.59 11.18 12.15
C GLY A 82 12.91 11.55 10.84
N TYR A 83 12.74 12.85 10.60
CA TYR A 83 12.09 13.37 9.40
C TYR A 83 12.91 13.11 8.12
N GLU A 84 14.23 13.01 8.26
CA GLU A 84 15.15 12.61 7.19
C GLU A 84 14.84 11.21 6.63
N ASN A 85 14.18 10.35 7.41
CA ASN A 85 13.75 9.02 7.04
C ASN A 85 12.26 8.98 6.62
N ARG A 86 11.70 10.11 6.14
CA ARG A 86 10.27 10.22 5.83
C ARG A 86 9.75 9.12 4.92
N HIS A 87 10.54 8.73 3.92
CA HIS A 87 10.13 7.70 2.97
C HIS A 87 9.84 6.38 3.68
N LYS A 88 10.63 6.02 4.70
CA LYS A 88 10.40 4.81 5.50
C LYS A 88 9.06 4.84 6.23
N VAL A 89 8.76 5.97 6.88
CA VAL A 89 7.49 6.18 7.59
C VAL A 89 6.31 6.11 6.61
N LEU A 90 6.44 6.75 5.45
CA LEU A 90 5.40 6.73 4.42
C LEU A 90 5.23 5.32 3.84
N THR A 91 6.29 4.58 3.49
CA THR A 91 6.16 3.21 2.97
C THR A 91 5.46 2.30 3.98
N MET A 92 5.75 2.43 5.28
CA MET A 92 5.10 1.66 6.35
C MET A 92 3.58 1.94 6.45
N VAL A 93 3.17 3.17 6.20
CA VAL A 93 1.76 3.56 6.19
C VAL A 93 1.08 3.01 4.94
N GLU A 94 1.72 3.19 3.79
CA GLU A 94 1.14 2.83 2.49
C GLU A 94 0.95 1.32 2.34
N ILE A 95 1.88 0.49 2.83
CA ILE A 95 1.65 -0.96 2.83
C ILE A 95 0.47 -1.36 3.72
N SER A 96 0.23 -0.65 4.83
CA SER A 96 -0.89 -0.92 5.73
C SER A 96 -2.23 -0.52 5.08
N GLU A 97 -2.26 0.62 4.37
CA GLU A 97 -3.46 1.06 3.64
C GLU A 97 -3.78 0.17 2.44
N VAL A 98 -2.76 -0.24 1.68
CA VAL A 98 -2.92 -1.17 0.56
C VAL A 98 -3.40 -2.54 1.06
N GLU A 99 -2.87 -3.04 2.19
CA GLU A 99 -3.34 -4.29 2.79
C GLU A 99 -4.80 -4.18 3.26
N GLU A 100 -5.18 -3.12 3.97
CA GLU A 100 -6.57 -2.91 4.42
C GLU A 100 -7.56 -2.91 3.25
N HIS A 101 -7.25 -2.18 2.18
CA HIS A 101 -8.09 -2.16 0.98
C HIS A 101 -8.16 -3.54 0.33
N THR A 102 -7.04 -4.26 0.27
CA THR A 102 -7.00 -5.63 -0.27
C THR A 102 -7.86 -6.60 0.54
N ASP A 103 -7.79 -6.53 1.87
CA ASP A 103 -8.55 -7.41 2.77
C ASP A 103 -10.05 -7.10 2.78
N ASN A 104 -10.41 -5.83 2.59
CA ASN A 104 -11.80 -5.39 2.46
C ASN A 104 -12.36 -5.55 1.04
N ARG A 105 -11.68 -6.30 0.17
CA ARG A 105 -12.08 -6.58 -1.23
C ARG A 105 -12.30 -5.29 -2.04
N ARG A 106 -11.40 -4.32 -1.85
CA ARG A 106 -11.33 -3.04 -2.57
C ARG A 106 -10.02 -2.97 -3.39
N PRO A 107 -9.81 -3.89 -4.36
CA PRO A 107 -8.55 -3.99 -5.08
C PRO A 107 -8.24 -2.76 -5.95
N LEU A 108 -9.27 -2.09 -6.48
CA LEU A 108 -9.10 -0.89 -7.30
C LEU A 108 -8.52 0.25 -6.45
N GLU A 109 -9.07 0.47 -5.26
CA GLU A 109 -8.57 1.46 -4.29
C GLU A 109 -7.14 1.13 -3.86
N ALA A 110 -6.83 -0.14 -3.57
CA ALA A 110 -5.49 -0.60 -3.23
C ALA A 110 -4.46 -0.27 -4.34
N ILE A 111 -4.78 -0.58 -5.59
CA ILE A 111 -3.90 -0.33 -6.74
C ILE A 111 -3.73 1.16 -7.01
N ILE A 112 -4.82 1.94 -6.96
CA ILE A 112 -4.77 3.41 -7.13
C ILE A 112 -3.88 4.02 -6.05
N ARG A 113 -4.00 3.56 -4.80
CA ARG A 113 -3.22 4.03 -3.68
C ARG A 113 -1.73 3.71 -3.88
N PHE A 114 -1.41 2.45 -4.19
CA PHE A 114 -0.04 2.02 -4.50
C PHE A 114 0.59 2.87 -5.60
N CYS A 115 -0.05 3.02 -6.76
CA CYS A 115 0.53 3.79 -7.87
C CYS A 115 0.68 5.27 -7.55
N SER A 116 -0.27 5.85 -6.79
CA SER A 116 -0.17 7.25 -6.33
C SER A 116 1.03 7.46 -5.41
N TYR A 117 1.25 6.51 -4.49
CA TYR A 117 2.42 6.52 -3.62
C TYR A 117 3.72 6.36 -4.41
N LEU A 118 3.80 5.35 -5.29
CA LEU A 118 4.98 5.07 -6.10
C LEU A 118 5.36 6.27 -6.98
N ASP A 119 4.38 6.94 -7.58
CA ASP A 119 4.60 8.15 -8.39
C ASP A 119 5.22 9.29 -7.56
N ASN A 120 4.71 9.51 -6.34
CA ASN A 120 5.27 10.54 -5.46
C ASN A 120 6.67 10.18 -4.94
N LEU A 121 6.89 8.91 -4.59
CA LEU A 121 8.20 8.42 -4.17
C LEU A 121 9.25 8.66 -5.27
N LEU A 122 8.96 8.22 -6.49
CA LEU A 122 9.90 8.33 -7.60
C LEU A 122 10.07 9.77 -8.10
N LYS A 123 9.06 10.64 -7.96
CA LYS A 123 9.24 12.09 -8.20
C LYS A 123 10.28 12.70 -7.27
N GLU A 124 10.25 12.30 -5.99
CA GLU A 124 11.18 12.81 -4.99
C GLU A 124 12.59 12.25 -5.18
N GLU A 125 12.73 10.97 -5.52
CA GLU A 125 14.04 10.32 -5.73
C GLU A 125 14.69 10.76 -7.06
N ASN A 126 13.94 10.78 -8.16
CA ASN A 126 14.50 11.05 -9.50
C ASN A 126 14.71 12.56 -9.77
N ASN A 127 14.27 13.46 -8.86
CA ASN A 127 14.20 14.91 -9.07
C ASN A 127 13.47 15.33 -10.38
N GLU A 128 12.58 14.48 -10.90
CA GLU A 128 11.86 14.70 -12.16
C GLU A 128 10.43 15.17 -11.92
N SER A 129 10.12 16.41 -12.31
CA SER A 129 8.79 17.00 -12.09
C SER A 129 7.70 16.49 -13.04
N ASP A 130 8.02 16.14 -14.29
CA ASP A 130 7.02 16.07 -15.38
C ASP A 130 6.97 14.77 -16.20
N SER A 131 7.73 13.73 -15.84
CA SER A 131 7.60 12.42 -16.47
C SER A 131 6.28 11.72 -16.04
N LYS A 132 5.80 10.72 -16.80
CA LYS A 132 4.70 9.85 -16.37
C LYS A 132 5.26 8.76 -15.46
N LEU A 133 4.44 8.17 -14.58
CA LEU A 133 4.84 7.06 -13.71
C LEU A 133 5.58 5.94 -14.47
N TYR A 134 5.11 5.63 -15.68
CA TYR A 134 5.77 4.71 -16.62
C TYR A 134 7.28 4.95 -16.76
N TYR A 135 7.67 6.18 -17.12
CA TYR A 135 9.07 6.55 -17.33
C TYR A 135 9.82 6.61 -16.00
N ARG A 136 9.15 7.02 -14.91
CA ARG A 136 9.80 7.04 -13.58
C ARG A 136 10.19 5.65 -13.11
N ILE A 137 9.37 4.63 -13.38
CA ILE A 137 9.67 3.23 -13.07
C ILE A 137 10.90 2.76 -13.88
N GLN A 138 10.97 3.10 -15.16
CA GLN A 138 12.13 2.79 -16.01
C GLN A 138 13.40 3.48 -15.50
N THR A 139 13.34 4.79 -15.21
CA THR A 139 14.47 5.54 -14.65
C THR A 139 14.94 4.93 -13.32
N ALA A 140 14.01 4.55 -12.43
CA ALA A 140 14.36 3.92 -11.16
C ALA A 140 15.12 2.58 -11.35
N SER A 141 14.76 1.82 -12.38
CA SER A 141 15.48 0.59 -12.76
C SER A 141 16.86 0.91 -13.36
N ASP A 142 16.94 1.90 -14.25
CA ASP A 142 18.19 2.34 -14.88
C ASP A 142 19.19 2.91 -13.86
N GLU A 143 18.69 3.52 -12.79
CA GLU A 143 19.45 4.03 -11.64
C GLU A 143 19.71 2.99 -10.55
N GLU A 144 19.38 1.71 -10.81
CA GLU A 144 19.57 0.58 -9.89
C GLU A 144 18.80 0.71 -8.55
N LEU A 145 17.77 1.57 -8.49
CA LEU A 145 16.85 1.64 -7.36
C LEU A 145 15.92 0.42 -7.34
N PHE A 146 15.50 -0.03 -8.53
CA PHE A 146 14.72 -1.25 -8.74
C PHE A 146 15.54 -2.30 -9.49
N THR A 147 15.29 -3.57 -9.17
CA THR A 147 15.70 -4.68 -10.04
C THR A 147 14.80 -4.74 -11.28
N GLU A 148 15.25 -5.44 -12.33
CA GLU A 148 14.43 -5.71 -13.52
C GLU A 148 13.08 -6.36 -13.15
N GLU A 149 13.08 -7.28 -12.19
CA GLU A 149 11.85 -7.95 -11.72
C GLU A 149 10.91 -6.99 -11.00
N GLN A 150 11.45 -6.05 -10.20
CA GLN A 150 10.66 -4.99 -9.57
C GLN A 150 10.07 -4.05 -10.63
N GLU A 151 10.84 -3.68 -11.64
CA GLU A 151 10.37 -2.86 -12.76
C GLU A 151 9.17 -3.52 -13.45
N LYS A 152 9.32 -4.78 -13.87
CA LYS A 152 8.26 -5.56 -14.50
C LYS A 152 7.00 -5.58 -13.65
N LEU A 153 7.13 -5.88 -12.36
CA LEU A 153 5.98 -5.93 -11.44
C LEU A 153 5.32 -4.55 -11.28
N ALA A 154 6.11 -3.48 -11.17
CA ALA A 154 5.60 -2.13 -11.06
C ALA A 154 4.87 -1.67 -12.33
N GLN A 155 5.39 -2.01 -13.51
CA GLN A 155 4.72 -1.72 -14.80
C GLN A 155 3.38 -2.45 -14.89
N PHE A 156 3.34 -3.74 -14.53
CA PHE A 156 2.10 -4.51 -14.51
C PHE A 156 1.04 -3.83 -13.64
N ILE A 157 1.36 -3.51 -12.37
CA ILE A 157 0.41 -2.87 -11.45
C ILE A 157 -0.03 -1.50 -11.99
N ARG A 158 0.88 -0.74 -12.60
CA ARG A 158 0.58 0.55 -13.24
C ARG A 158 -0.40 0.39 -14.41
N ASP A 159 -0.29 -0.67 -15.20
CA ASP A 159 -1.20 -0.93 -16.32
C ASP A 159 -2.59 -1.31 -15.83
N VAL A 160 -2.68 -2.19 -14.84
CA VAL A 160 -3.95 -2.52 -14.17
C VAL A 160 -4.59 -1.29 -13.54
N ARG A 161 -3.79 -0.39 -12.93
CA ARG A 161 -4.29 0.89 -12.41
C ARG A 161 -4.91 1.77 -13.48
N ASN A 162 -4.32 1.81 -14.67
CA ASN A 162 -4.84 2.63 -15.77
C ASN A 162 -6.14 2.06 -16.31
N ASP A 163 -6.25 0.74 -16.40
CA ASP A 163 -7.54 0.09 -16.70
C ASP A 163 -8.59 0.51 -15.66
N ALA A 164 -8.32 0.33 -14.37
CA ALA A 164 -9.24 0.72 -13.30
C ALA A 164 -9.61 2.22 -13.28
N SER A 165 -8.67 3.11 -13.66
CA SER A 165 -8.85 4.56 -13.60
C SER A 165 -9.51 5.16 -14.85
N HIS A 166 -9.30 4.55 -16.02
CA HIS A 166 -9.84 5.05 -17.30
C HIS A 166 -11.14 4.36 -17.69
N ASN A 167 -11.38 3.14 -17.22
CA ASN A 167 -12.58 2.37 -17.49
C ASN A 167 -13.51 2.41 -16.27
N PHE A 168 -14.25 3.51 -16.13
CA PHE A 168 -15.26 3.71 -15.09
C PHE A 168 -16.28 2.55 -15.05
N TRP A 169 -16.21 1.70 -14.01
CA TRP A 169 -17.18 0.75 -13.42
C TRP A 169 -18.10 -0.13 -14.32
N ILE A 170 -18.16 0.10 -15.64
CA ILE A 170 -19.10 -0.54 -16.56
C ILE A 170 -18.37 -1.52 -17.48
N GLU A 171 -17.13 -1.23 -17.90
CA GLU A 171 -16.33 -2.10 -18.78
C GLU A 171 -14.82 -1.97 -18.50
N THR A 172 -14.29 -2.63 -17.48
CA THR A 172 -12.83 -2.84 -17.39
C THR A 172 -12.38 -3.74 -18.55
N GLU A 173 -11.24 -3.45 -19.15
CA GLU A 173 -10.65 -4.34 -20.18
C GLU A 173 -10.03 -5.59 -19.53
N MET A 174 -9.61 -5.48 -18.26
CA MET A 174 -9.06 -6.58 -17.48
C MET A 174 -10.10 -7.16 -16.52
N SER A 175 -9.93 -8.45 -16.21
CA SER A 175 -10.80 -9.18 -15.29
C SER A 175 -10.60 -8.72 -13.83
N TYR A 176 -11.60 -8.94 -12.98
CA TYR A 176 -11.49 -8.62 -11.54
C TYR A 176 -10.39 -9.45 -10.85
N ALA A 177 -10.12 -10.66 -11.33
CA ALA A 177 -9.03 -11.50 -10.82
C ALA A 177 -7.65 -10.87 -11.04
N ILE A 178 -7.45 -10.19 -12.17
CA ILE A 178 -6.21 -9.43 -12.46
C ILE A 178 -6.08 -8.26 -11.48
N HIS A 179 -7.18 -7.57 -11.17
CA HIS A 179 -7.20 -6.49 -10.18
C HIS A 179 -6.89 -7.01 -8.76
N ASP A 180 -7.55 -8.07 -8.30
CA ASP A 180 -7.26 -8.69 -7.00
C ASP A 180 -5.78 -9.10 -6.90
N PHE A 181 -5.25 -9.70 -7.97
CA PHE A 181 -3.86 -10.11 -8.02
C PHE A 181 -2.89 -8.93 -8.01
N ALA A 182 -3.19 -7.83 -8.72
CA ALA A 182 -2.39 -6.62 -8.71
C ALA A 182 -2.38 -5.94 -7.33
N ALA A 183 -3.49 -5.97 -6.59
CA ALA A 183 -3.54 -5.48 -5.20
C ALA A 183 -2.62 -6.31 -4.28
N ILE A 184 -2.68 -7.65 -4.36
CA ILE A 184 -1.77 -8.55 -3.63
C ILE A 184 -0.30 -8.33 -4.04
N SER A 185 -0.04 -8.12 -5.33
CA SER A 185 1.29 -7.84 -5.85
C SER A 185 1.84 -6.49 -5.39
N SER A 186 0.97 -5.49 -5.18
CA SER A 186 1.34 -4.18 -4.63
C SER A 186 1.91 -4.31 -3.22
N ILE A 187 1.29 -5.14 -2.38
CA ILE A 187 1.80 -5.46 -1.03
C ILE A 187 3.19 -6.10 -1.12
N THR A 188 3.34 -7.09 -2.00
CA THR A 188 4.62 -7.78 -2.24
C THR A 188 5.72 -6.81 -2.66
N PHE A 189 5.40 -5.86 -3.55
CA PHE A 189 6.33 -4.82 -3.98
C PHE A 189 6.74 -3.90 -2.82
N LEU A 190 5.76 -3.39 -2.05
CA LEU A 190 6.02 -2.49 -0.94
C LEU A 190 6.83 -3.14 0.18
N GLU A 191 6.64 -4.42 0.44
CA GLU A 191 7.45 -5.16 1.41
C GLU A 191 8.92 -5.24 0.95
N LYS A 192 9.16 -5.53 -0.33
CA LYS A 192 10.52 -5.53 -0.89
C LYS A 192 11.18 -4.16 -0.79
N LEU A 193 10.42 -3.10 -1.07
CA LEU A 193 10.88 -1.72 -0.89
C LEU A 193 11.21 -1.42 0.59
N LEU A 194 10.36 -1.85 1.53
CA LEU A 194 10.61 -1.74 2.97
C LEU A 194 11.89 -2.46 3.40
N HIS A 195 12.13 -3.66 2.87
CA HIS A 195 13.34 -4.44 3.12
C HIS A 195 14.58 -3.69 2.60
N GLN A 196 14.52 -3.13 1.39
CA GLN A 196 15.61 -2.33 0.79
C GLN A 196 15.97 -1.10 1.64
N ILE A 197 14.97 -0.42 2.23
CA ILE A 197 15.20 0.76 3.08
C ILE A 197 15.51 0.43 4.56
N GLY A 198 15.69 -0.86 4.88
CA GLY A 198 16.19 -1.34 6.18
C GLY A 198 15.10 -1.63 7.24
N VAL A 199 13.87 -1.90 6.81
CA VAL A 199 12.80 -2.43 7.66
C VAL A 199 12.69 -3.92 7.36
N THR A 200 13.40 -4.77 8.11
CA THR A 200 13.54 -6.21 7.82
C THR A 200 12.50 -7.11 8.47
N LYS A 201 11.60 -6.52 9.25
CA LYS A 201 10.46 -7.20 9.86
C LYS A 201 9.25 -6.33 9.68
N TRP A 202 8.33 -6.80 8.86
CA TRP A 202 7.03 -6.22 8.67
C TRP A 202 5.98 -7.31 8.88
N HIS A 203 4.80 -6.92 9.36
CA HIS A 203 3.75 -7.88 9.76
C HIS A 203 2.98 -8.45 8.58
N VAL A 204 3.10 -7.81 7.42
CA VAL A 204 2.50 -8.27 6.18
C VAL A 204 3.47 -9.24 5.57
N GLU A 205 3.18 -10.53 5.70
CA GLU A 205 3.93 -11.55 4.97
C GLU A 205 3.59 -11.40 3.48
N SER A 206 4.63 -11.36 2.62
CA SER A 206 4.45 -11.46 1.17
C SER A 206 3.52 -12.64 0.90
N ARG A 207 2.35 -12.38 0.32
CA ARG A 207 1.46 -13.49 -0.05
C ARG A 207 2.08 -14.33 -1.17
N ILE A 208 2.97 -13.71 -1.95
CA ILE A 208 3.73 -14.29 -3.06
C ILE A 208 5.12 -13.63 -3.15
N SER A 209 6.11 -14.31 -3.73
CA SER A 209 7.38 -13.66 -4.09
C SER A 209 7.23 -12.89 -5.41
N ILE A 210 8.16 -11.97 -5.72
CA ILE A 210 8.13 -11.24 -7.01
C ILE A 210 8.26 -12.23 -8.17
N GLU A 211 9.14 -13.21 -8.08
CA GLU A 211 9.36 -14.21 -9.12
C GLU A 211 8.09 -15.03 -9.38
N ASN A 212 7.40 -15.43 -8.31
CA ASN A 212 6.10 -16.09 -8.43
C ASN A 212 5.02 -15.16 -8.98
N ALA A 213 5.08 -13.86 -8.65
CA ALA A 213 4.13 -12.90 -9.16
C ALA A 213 4.27 -12.73 -10.68
N LEU A 214 5.50 -12.57 -11.17
CA LEU A 214 5.83 -12.49 -12.59
C LEU A 214 5.43 -13.77 -13.34
N ARG A 215 5.69 -14.94 -12.75
CA ARG A 215 5.25 -16.21 -13.34
C ARG A 215 3.73 -16.27 -13.53
N VAL A 216 2.94 -15.81 -12.56
CA VAL A 216 1.47 -15.79 -12.71
C VAL A 216 1.03 -14.82 -13.80
N ILE A 217 1.68 -13.65 -13.90
CA ILE A 217 1.42 -12.66 -14.96
C ILE A 217 1.67 -13.26 -16.34
N GLU A 218 2.78 -13.99 -16.50
CA GLU A 218 3.17 -14.61 -17.77
C GLU A 218 2.37 -15.88 -18.10
N GLU A 219 2.25 -16.82 -17.16
CA GLU A 219 1.72 -18.16 -17.43
C GLU A 219 0.19 -18.25 -17.30
N GLU A 220 -0.40 -17.57 -16.30
CA GLU A 220 -1.84 -17.69 -16.00
C GLU A 220 -2.63 -16.55 -16.62
N PHE A 221 -2.04 -15.35 -16.67
CA PHE A 221 -2.63 -14.19 -17.33
C PHE A 221 -2.07 -13.93 -18.73
N GLU A 222 -1.19 -14.78 -19.26
CA GLU A 222 -0.75 -14.71 -20.66
C GLU A 222 -0.22 -13.32 -21.11
N PHE A 223 0.32 -12.51 -20.18
CA PHE A 223 0.99 -11.27 -20.54
C PHE A 223 2.41 -11.57 -21.02
N ASP A 224 2.80 -10.96 -22.13
CA ASP A 224 4.15 -11.04 -22.68
C ASP A 224 4.93 -9.77 -22.35
N TRP A 225 6.14 -9.90 -21.81
CA TRP A 225 7.02 -8.75 -21.61
C TRP A 225 7.70 -8.34 -22.92
N ASP A 226 7.51 -7.10 -23.35
CA ASP A 226 8.29 -6.49 -24.43
C ASP A 226 9.56 -5.85 -23.84
N PRO A 227 10.75 -6.41 -24.06
CA PRO A 227 11.98 -5.86 -23.49
C PRO A 227 12.46 -4.57 -24.17
N ASP A 228 12.02 -4.30 -25.41
CA ASP A 228 12.44 -3.11 -26.16
C ASP A 228 11.63 -1.89 -25.70
N GLU A 229 10.32 -2.07 -25.53
CA GLU A 229 9.44 -1.01 -25.02
C GLU A 229 9.44 -0.96 -23.48
N ARG A 230 9.80 -2.06 -22.80
CA ARG A 230 9.73 -2.26 -21.35
C ARG A 230 8.31 -2.13 -20.80
N GLU A 231 7.39 -2.83 -21.44
CA GLU A 231 5.97 -2.88 -21.09
C GLU A 231 5.38 -4.29 -21.24
N TRP A 232 4.21 -4.51 -20.64
CA TRP A 232 3.47 -5.75 -20.80
C TRP A 232 2.49 -5.69 -21.98
N CYS A 233 2.53 -6.72 -22.81
CA CYS A 233 1.72 -6.89 -24.01
C CYS A 233 0.79 -8.11 -23.86
N ASN A 234 -0.17 -8.25 -24.78
CA ASN A 234 -0.97 -9.47 -25.00
C ASN A 234 -1.81 -10.02 -23.82
N GLY A 235 -1.98 -9.30 -22.70
CA GLY A 235 -2.82 -9.77 -21.59
C GLY A 235 -4.28 -10.08 -21.99
N PRO A 236 -4.99 -10.91 -21.22
CA PRO A 236 -6.28 -11.46 -21.60
C PRO A 236 -7.32 -10.35 -21.46
N ARG A 237 -7.84 -9.89 -22.60
CA ARG A 237 -8.95 -8.91 -22.67
C ARG A 237 -10.32 -9.57 -22.47
N GLU A 238 -10.36 -10.71 -21.77
CA GLU A 238 -11.62 -11.38 -21.49
C GLU A 238 -12.39 -10.57 -20.43
N LYS A 239 -13.39 -9.83 -20.92
CA LYS A 239 -14.44 -9.20 -20.12
C LYS A 239 -15.15 -10.27 -19.29
N TYR A 240 -14.74 -10.50 -18.05
CA TYR A 240 -15.55 -11.25 -17.10
C TYR A 240 -16.67 -10.34 -16.61
N VAL A 241 -17.79 -10.35 -17.34
CA VAL A 241 -19.04 -9.72 -16.92
C VAL A 241 -19.51 -10.45 -15.66
N HIS A 242 -19.68 -9.73 -14.55
CA HIS A 242 -20.41 -10.24 -13.41
C HIS A 242 -21.86 -10.49 -13.87
N ILE A 243 -22.20 -11.73 -14.22
CA ILE A 243 -23.58 -12.10 -14.53
C ILE A 243 -24.31 -12.09 -13.19
N VAL A 244 -24.97 -10.99 -12.88
CA VAL A 244 -25.99 -10.94 -11.82
C VAL A 244 -27.23 -11.58 -12.43
N GLU A 245 -27.45 -12.86 -12.15
CA GLU A 245 -28.73 -13.50 -12.45
C GLU A 245 -29.78 -12.88 -11.52
N TRP A 246 -30.60 -11.99 -12.07
CA TRP A 246 -31.82 -11.57 -11.40
C TRP A 246 -32.83 -12.71 -11.54
N GLU A 247 -33.07 -13.44 -10.45
CA GLU A 247 -34.28 -14.25 -10.35
C GLU A 247 -35.48 -13.29 -10.30
N ASP A 248 -36.32 -13.34 -11.33
CA ASP A 248 -37.61 -12.63 -11.32
C ASP A 248 -38.41 -13.08 -10.10
N PRO A 249 -38.91 -12.16 -9.25
CA PRO A 249 -39.81 -12.53 -8.18
C PRO A 249 -41.14 -12.98 -8.78
N GLU A 250 -41.54 -14.22 -8.45
CA GLU A 250 -42.87 -14.78 -8.77
C GLU A 250 -44.04 -13.93 -8.27
#